data_AF-A0A2S4WHY7-F1
#
_entry.id   AF-A0A2S4WHY7-F1
#
_cell.length_a   1.000
_cell.length_b   1.000
_cell.length_c   1.000
_cell.angle_alpha   90.00
_cell.angle_beta   90.00
_cell.angle_gamma   90.00
#
_symmetry.space_group_name_H-M   'P 1'
#
loop_
_entity.id
_entity.type
_entity.pdbx_description
1 polymer ?
#
loop_
_entity_poly.entity_id
_entity_poly.type
_entity_poly.pdbx_seq_one_letter_code
_entity_poly.pdbx_strand_id
1 'polypeptide(L)'
;MNAPNRYELYTLGEGESKLLIDEDTKIPNACTVTVNKEDLTLANMLRSQLLQSPYVIFAGYKIPHPLEPRFIIKVQTDGTHTPIQAIQEAVKSLILTLDKMRSLLQNEFRLAKTVGIGEMMLGNSGNPGDNLDDGLAHMNGPSSQYPHPSGHTDHSGFGSSSGNPGGGGYGNSNGLNYSAGGSGYNF
;
A
#
# COMPACT_ATOMS: atom_id res chain seq x y z
N MET A 1 -22.44 19.75 -9.22
CA MET A 1 -21.10 19.17 -9.06
C MET A 1 -20.93 18.95 -7.57
N ASN A 2 -21.26 17.75 -7.06
CA ASN A 2 -21.36 17.47 -5.61
C ASN A 2 -20.46 16.30 -5.19
N ALA A 3 -19.47 15.96 -6.03
CA ALA A 3 -18.52 14.91 -5.71
C ALA A 3 -17.49 15.46 -4.70
N PRO A 4 -17.25 14.76 -3.58
CA PRO A 4 -16.23 15.17 -2.62
C PRO A 4 -14.83 15.07 -3.24
N ASN A 5 -13.86 15.82 -2.71
CA ASN A 5 -12.50 15.76 -3.21
C ASN A 5 -11.82 14.44 -2.78
N ARG A 6 -10.99 13.88 -3.67
CA ARG A 6 -10.32 12.58 -3.39
C ARG A 6 -9.37 12.60 -2.19
N TYR A 7 -8.73 13.73 -1.89
CA TYR A 7 -7.79 13.80 -0.76
C TYR A 7 -8.50 13.68 0.60
N GLU A 8 -9.79 14.00 0.66
CA GLU A 8 -10.61 13.90 1.88
C GLU A 8 -10.81 12.45 2.32
N LEU A 9 -10.45 11.46 1.49
CA LEU A 9 -10.52 10.03 1.81
C LEU A 9 -9.45 9.60 2.81
N TYR A 10 -8.27 10.21 2.78
CA TYR A 10 -7.13 9.83 3.61
C TYR A 10 -6.56 10.98 4.47
N THR A 11 -7.00 12.21 4.22
CA THR A 11 -6.57 13.39 5.00
C THR A 11 -7.63 13.71 6.05
N LEU A 12 -7.20 13.94 7.30
CA LEU A 12 -8.08 14.36 8.38
C LEU A 12 -8.58 15.79 8.15
N GLY A 13 -9.86 16.03 8.43
CA GLY A 13 -10.43 17.38 8.42
C GLY A 13 -9.95 18.23 9.60
N GLU A 14 -10.29 19.51 9.58
CA GLU A 14 -10.00 20.42 10.69
C GLU A 14 -10.74 19.96 11.96
N GLY A 15 -9.99 19.72 13.04
CA GLY A 15 -10.53 19.23 14.31
C GLY A 15 -10.88 17.73 14.35
N GLU A 16 -10.65 16.98 13.28
CA GLU A 16 -10.95 15.53 13.25
C GLU A 16 -9.80 14.71 13.88
N SER A 17 -10.12 13.90 14.88
CA SER A 17 -9.16 12.97 15.48
C SER A 17 -9.07 11.67 14.68
N LYS A 18 -7.87 11.08 14.56
CA LYS A 18 -7.68 9.80 13.85
C LYS A 18 -8.40 8.64 14.53
N LEU A 19 -8.38 8.63 15.86
CA LEU A 19 -8.91 7.55 16.70
C LEU A 19 -9.91 8.13 17.70
N LEU A 20 -11.06 7.50 17.81
CA LEU A 20 -12.05 7.75 18.85
C LEU A 20 -12.27 6.41 19.57
N ILE A 21 -12.04 6.40 20.88
CA ILE A 21 -12.13 5.20 21.71
C ILE A 21 -13.32 5.39 22.65
N ASP A 22 -14.26 4.45 22.60
CA ASP A 22 -15.46 4.43 23.42
C ASP A 22 -15.55 3.09 24.15
N GLU A 23 -15.56 3.13 25.48
CA GLU A 23 -15.65 1.94 26.33
C GLU A 23 -17.12 1.46 26.35
N ASP A 24 -17.34 0.17 26.11
CA ASP A 24 -18.71 -0.35 26.03
C ASP A 24 -19.27 -0.53 27.45
N THR A 25 -20.31 0.22 27.80
CA THR A 25 -20.93 0.13 29.14
C THR A 25 -21.82 -1.10 29.31
N LYS A 26 -22.20 -1.78 28.21
CA LYS A 26 -23.13 -2.91 28.23
C LYS A 26 -22.41 -4.25 28.27
N ILE A 27 -21.22 -4.33 27.69
CA ILE A 27 -20.44 -5.56 27.58
C ILE A 27 -19.15 -5.37 28.41
N PRO A 28 -18.89 -6.23 29.40
CA PRO A 28 -17.68 -6.10 30.20
C PRO A 28 -16.43 -6.33 29.34
N ASN A 29 -15.36 -5.61 29.65
CA ASN A 29 -14.08 -5.70 28.96
C ASN A 29 -14.22 -5.57 27.44
N ALA A 30 -15.06 -4.64 26.99
CA ALA A 30 -15.24 -4.35 25.57
C ALA A 30 -15.02 -2.87 25.27
N CYS A 31 -14.50 -2.62 24.07
CA CYS A 31 -14.22 -1.28 23.57
C CYS A 31 -14.63 -1.20 22.11
N THR A 32 -15.16 -0.05 21.73
CA THR A 32 -15.42 0.34 20.35
C THR A 32 -14.42 1.40 19.94
N VAL A 33 -13.67 1.15 18.87
CA VAL A 33 -12.72 2.12 18.30
C VAL A 33 -13.20 2.53 16.93
N THR A 34 -13.39 3.83 16.72
CA THR A 34 -13.63 4.41 15.40
C THR A 34 -12.32 4.94 14.86
N VAL A 35 -11.94 4.51 13.67
CA VAL A 35 -10.73 4.95 12.98
C VAL A 35 -11.14 5.73 11.74
N ASN A 36 -10.80 7.01 11.74
CA ASN A 36 -11.13 7.92 10.65
C ASN A 36 -10.07 7.88 9.54
N LYS A 37 -10.49 8.13 8.31
CA LYS A 37 -9.65 8.16 7.10
C LYS A 37 -8.89 6.84 6.88
N GLU A 38 -9.58 5.73 7.11
CA GLU A 38 -9.09 4.36 6.91
C GLU A 38 -10.22 3.50 6.38
N ASP A 39 -9.87 2.39 5.74
CA ASP A 39 -10.81 1.51 5.04
C ASP A 39 -10.64 0.03 5.42
N LEU A 40 -11.17 -0.85 4.56
CA LEU A 40 -11.12 -2.31 4.72
C LEU A 40 -9.70 -2.85 4.86
N THR A 41 -8.71 -2.15 4.30
CA THR A 41 -7.32 -2.59 4.24
C THR A 41 -6.76 -2.75 5.65
N LEU A 42 -6.89 -1.70 6.48
CA LEU A 42 -6.45 -1.73 7.87
C LEU A 42 -7.44 -2.52 8.74
N ALA A 43 -8.75 -2.33 8.53
CA ALA A 43 -9.78 -2.95 9.36
C ALA A 43 -9.72 -4.49 9.33
N ASN A 44 -9.60 -5.08 8.13
CA ASN A 44 -9.55 -6.53 7.98
C ASN A 44 -8.25 -7.14 8.50
N MET A 45 -7.13 -6.45 8.29
CA MET A 45 -5.83 -6.88 8.80
C MET A 45 -5.81 -6.89 10.32
N LEU A 46 -6.26 -5.81 10.95
CA LEU A 46 -6.30 -5.69 12.41
C LEU A 46 -7.26 -6.71 13.04
N ARG A 47 -8.46 -6.88 12.47
CA ARG A 47 -9.41 -7.90 12.93
C ARG A 47 -8.80 -9.30 12.89
N SER A 48 -8.15 -9.64 11.77
CA SER A 48 -7.57 -10.97 11.59
C SER A 48 -6.43 -11.23 12.58
N GLN A 49 -5.64 -10.21 12.93
CA GLN A 49 -4.61 -10.33 13.95
C GLN A 49 -5.20 -10.48 15.36
N LEU A 50 -6.23 -9.69 15.69
CA LEU A 50 -6.89 -9.75 17.00
C LEU A 50 -7.49 -11.13 17.28
N LEU A 51 -8.09 -11.76 16.28
CA LEU A 51 -8.67 -13.11 16.41
C LEU A 51 -7.62 -14.23 16.57
N GLN A 52 -6.33 -13.95 16.37
CA GLN A 52 -5.26 -14.92 16.67
C GLN A 52 -4.92 -14.95 18.15
N SER A 53 -5.22 -13.88 18.90
CA SER A 53 -4.93 -13.81 20.33
C SER A 53 -5.95 -14.63 21.14
N PRO A 54 -5.52 -15.58 21.98
CA PRO A 54 -6.43 -16.48 22.70
C PRO A 54 -7.28 -15.78 23.77
N TYR A 55 -6.84 -14.62 24.25
CA TYR A 55 -7.55 -13.80 25.24
C TYR A 55 -8.61 -12.86 24.62
N VAL A 56 -8.72 -12.80 23.28
CA VAL A 56 -9.74 -12.03 22.57
C VAL A 56 -10.96 -12.91 22.32
N ILE A 57 -12.08 -12.54 22.93
CA ILE A 57 -13.36 -13.27 22.79
C ILE A 57 -14.04 -12.85 21.49
N PHE A 58 -13.99 -11.57 21.17
CA PHE A 58 -14.66 -11.02 20.00
C PHE A 58 -13.83 -9.91 19.37
N ALA A 59 -13.70 -9.96 18.04
CA ALA A 59 -13.21 -8.86 17.23
C ALA A 59 -13.98 -8.79 15.92
N GLY A 60 -14.65 -7.67 15.69
CA GLY A 60 -15.44 -7.42 14.49
C GLY A 60 -15.36 -5.97 14.07
N TYR A 61 -15.33 -5.72 12.76
CA TYR A 61 -15.39 -4.36 12.22
C TYR A 61 -16.59 -4.19 11.30
N LYS A 62 -17.01 -2.94 11.12
CA LYS A 62 -17.97 -2.54 10.10
C LYS A 62 -17.60 -1.18 9.51
N ILE A 63 -17.94 -0.99 8.24
CA ILE A 63 -17.96 0.33 7.61
C ILE A 63 -19.40 0.84 7.70
N PRO A 64 -19.67 1.96 8.38
CA PRO A 64 -21.02 2.46 8.58
C PRO A 64 -21.67 2.88 7.26
N HIS A 65 -20.89 3.50 6.37
CA HIS A 65 -21.34 3.89 5.04
C HIS A 65 -20.15 3.97 4.07
N PRO A 66 -20.26 3.49 2.80
CA PRO A 66 -19.13 3.52 1.85
C PRO A 66 -18.61 4.92 1.49
N LEU A 67 -19.45 5.95 1.60
CA LEU A 67 -19.06 7.35 1.34
C LEU A 67 -18.34 8.01 2.54
N GLU A 68 -18.32 7.36 3.70
CA GLU A 68 -17.58 7.84 4.87
C GLU A 68 -16.33 6.96 5.04
N PRO A 69 -15.13 7.51 4.81
CA PRO A 69 -13.88 6.77 4.90
C PRO A 69 -13.51 6.55 6.38
N ARG A 70 -14.28 5.75 7.10
CA ARG A 70 -14.01 5.35 8.47
C ARG A 70 -14.52 3.95 8.70
N PHE A 71 -13.86 3.23 9.60
CA PHE A 71 -14.37 1.95 10.08
C PHE A 71 -14.50 1.98 11.60
N ILE A 72 -15.41 1.15 12.10
CA ILE A 72 -15.63 0.96 13.52
C ILE A 72 -15.25 -0.48 13.83
N ILE A 73 -14.33 -0.68 14.75
CA ILE A 73 -13.94 -2.00 15.26
C ILE A 73 -14.38 -2.14 16.71
N LYS A 74 -15.01 -3.28 17.02
CA LYS A 74 -15.39 -3.68 18.37
C LYS A 74 -14.50 -4.85 18.80
N VAL A 75 -13.94 -4.73 19.99
CA VAL A 75 -13.06 -5.74 20.59
C VAL A 75 -13.56 -6.05 22.00
N GLN A 76 -13.62 -7.34 22.34
CA GLN A 76 -13.93 -7.84 23.67
C GLN A 76 -12.85 -8.83 24.10
N THR A 77 -12.38 -8.69 25.33
CA THR A 77 -11.38 -9.58 25.93
C THR A 77 -11.97 -10.37 27.11
N ASP A 78 -11.26 -11.42 27.53
CA ASP A 78 -11.56 -12.25 28.69
C ASP A 78 -11.36 -11.54 30.04
N GLY A 79 -10.73 -10.37 30.05
CA GLY A 79 -10.39 -9.59 31.24
C GLY A 79 -8.96 -9.79 31.73
N THR A 80 -8.18 -10.70 31.14
CA THR A 80 -6.74 -10.84 31.41
C THR A 80 -5.98 -9.60 30.92
N HIS A 81 -6.40 -9.06 29.77
CA HIS A 81 -5.88 -7.83 29.19
C HIS A 81 -7.01 -6.86 28.86
N THR A 82 -6.72 -5.57 28.93
CA THR A 82 -7.68 -4.55 28.46
C THR A 82 -7.82 -4.64 26.93
N PRO A 83 -8.99 -4.33 26.36
CA PRO A 83 -9.19 -4.32 24.90
C PRO A 83 -8.21 -3.39 24.18
N ILE A 84 -7.85 -2.28 24.82
CA ILE A 84 -6.88 -1.32 24.27
C ILE A 84 -5.48 -1.96 24.19
N GLN A 85 -5.05 -2.66 25.23
CA GLN A 85 -3.78 -3.40 25.22
C GLN A 85 -3.78 -4.50 24.14
N ALA A 86 -4.89 -5.23 23.99
CA ALA A 86 -5.05 -6.24 22.95
C ALA A 86 -4.84 -5.65 21.54
N ILE A 87 -5.43 -4.48 21.28
CA ILE A 87 -5.25 -3.75 20.01
C ILE A 87 -3.80 -3.31 19.82
N GLN A 88 -3.16 -2.77 20.86
CA GLN A 88 -1.75 -2.35 20.79
C GLN A 88 -0.81 -3.52 20.51
N GLU A 89 -1.04 -4.67 21.15
CA GLU A 89 -0.25 -5.87 20.93
C GLU A 89 -0.45 -6.43 19.53
N ALA A 90 -1.69 -6.47 19.04
CA ALA A 90 -2.01 -6.89 17.68
C ALA A 90 -1.31 -5.99 16.64
N VAL A 91 -1.34 -4.66 16.82
CA VAL A 91 -0.64 -3.73 15.92
C VAL A 91 0.87 -3.96 15.94
N LYS A 92 1.48 -4.15 17.11
CA LYS A 92 2.92 -4.47 17.22
C LYS A 92 3.26 -5.78 16.51
N SER A 93 2.45 -6.83 16.69
CA SER A 93 2.62 -8.11 16.01
C SER A 93 2.55 -7.96 14.48
N LEU A 94 1.61 -7.16 13.97
CA LEU A 94 1.48 -6.88 12.53
C LEU A 94 2.72 -6.18 11.98
N ILE A 95 3.23 -5.16 12.66
CA ILE A 95 4.45 -4.44 12.23
C ILE A 95 5.63 -5.41 12.13
N LEU A 96 5.85 -6.23 13.15
CA LEU A 96 6.92 -7.23 13.16
C LEU A 96 6.77 -8.26 12.02
N THR A 97 5.54 -8.70 11.76
CA THR A 97 5.24 -9.66 10.70
C THR A 97 5.52 -9.06 9.32
N LEU A 98 5.10 -7.82 9.08
CA LEU A 98 5.34 -7.10 7.83
C LEU A 98 6.84 -6.82 7.62
N ASP A 99 7.57 -6.46 8.67
CA ASP A 99 9.02 -6.26 8.62
C ASP A 99 9.77 -7.56 8.30
N LYS A 100 9.33 -8.68 8.89
CA LYS A 100 9.86 -10.01 8.57
C LYS A 100 9.58 -10.38 7.11
N MET A 101 8.35 -10.19 6.63
CA MET A 101 7.97 -10.45 5.25
C MET A 101 8.82 -9.62 4.28
N ARG A 102 8.97 -8.31 4.54
CA ARG A 102 9.82 -7.41 3.75
C ARG A 102 11.24 -7.94 3.64
N SER A 103 11.82 -8.34 4.76
CA SER A 103 13.22 -8.80 4.82
C SER A 103 13.43 -10.11 4.07
N LEU A 104 12.51 -11.08 4.23
CA LEU A 104 12.54 -12.34 3.50
C LEU A 104 12.39 -12.11 1.99
N LEU A 105 11.42 -11.30 1.59
CA LEU A 105 11.17 -10.99 0.19
C LEU A 105 12.36 -10.27 -0.46
N GLN A 106 12.97 -9.30 0.22
CA GLN A 106 14.18 -8.61 -0.26
C GLN A 106 15.37 -9.56 -0.41
N ASN A 107 15.54 -10.49 0.53
CA ASN A 107 16.61 -11.49 0.43
C ASN A 107 16.40 -12.41 -0.78
N GLU A 108 15.18 -12.90 -1.01
CA GLU A 108 14.85 -13.72 -2.18
C GLU A 108 15.08 -12.97 -3.50
N PHE A 109 14.67 -11.70 -3.59
CA PHE A 109 14.96 -10.89 -4.78
C PHE A 109 16.46 -10.68 -5.01
N ARG A 110 17.24 -10.52 -3.94
CA ARG A 110 18.70 -10.40 -4.02
C ARG A 110 19.33 -11.69 -4.55
N LEU A 111 18.89 -12.84 -4.03
CA LEU A 111 19.35 -14.16 -4.46
C LEU A 111 18.96 -14.43 -5.93
N ALA A 112 17.72 -14.16 -6.32
CA ALA A 112 17.24 -14.33 -7.69
C ALA A 112 18.05 -13.49 -8.70
N LYS A 113 18.49 -12.29 -8.31
CA LYS A 113 19.37 -11.45 -9.14
C LYS A 113 20.76 -12.08 -9.31
N THR A 114 21.30 -12.73 -8.28
CA THR A 114 22.60 -13.42 -8.33
C THR A 114 22.58 -14.77 -9.04
N VAL A 115 21.44 -15.48 -9.01
CA VAL A 115 21.27 -16.83 -9.60
C VAL A 115 20.93 -16.77 -11.10
N GLY A 116 20.84 -15.58 -11.70
CA GLY A 116 20.87 -15.45 -13.16
C GLY A 116 19.50 -15.56 -13.84
N ILE A 117 18.53 -14.75 -13.41
CA ILE A 117 17.41 -14.34 -14.28
C ILE A 117 17.74 -13.02 -15.02
N GLY A 118 18.83 -12.34 -14.64
CA GLY A 118 19.30 -11.08 -15.26
C GLY A 118 20.21 -11.23 -16.48
N GLU A 119 20.67 -12.44 -16.82
CA GLU A 119 21.70 -12.64 -17.85
C GLU A 119 21.13 -12.97 -19.26
N MET A 120 19.84 -12.70 -19.49
CA MET A 120 19.21 -12.81 -20.82
C MET A 120 18.60 -11.52 -21.37
N MET A 121 18.77 -10.35 -20.74
CA MET A 121 18.25 -9.07 -21.26
C MET A 121 19.10 -7.83 -20.87
N LEU A 122 20.42 -7.85 -21.07
CA LEU A 122 21.14 -6.59 -21.29
C LEU A 122 22.31 -6.83 -22.25
N GLY A 123 22.18 -6.26 -23.45
CA GLY A 123 23.14 -6.41 -24.53
C GLY A 123 24.55 -6.00 -24.11
N ASN A 124 25.48 -6.85 -24.50
CA ASN A 124 26.91 -6.61 -24.49
C ASN A 124 27.28 -5.34 -25.28
N SER A 125 27.64 -4.27 -24.57
CA SER A 125 28.61 -3.27 -25.05
C SER A 125 29.44 -2.82 -23.85
N GLY A 126 30.68 -3.30 -23.78
CA GLY A 126 31.48 -3.30 -22.57
C GLY A 126 32.09 -1.97 -22.13
N ASN A 127 32.45 -1.91 -20.85
CA ASN A 127 33.76 -1.48 -20.35
C ASN A 127 33.86 -1.89 -18.86
N PRO A 128 34.90 -2.59 -18.37
CA PRO A 128 35.01 -2.96 -16.97
C PRO A 128 35.83 -1.89 -16.24
N GLY A 129 35.16 -0.98 -15.56
CA GLY A 129 35.86 -0.02 -14.71
C GLY A 129 34.93 1.06 -14.20
N ASP A 130 34.19 0.77 -13.14
CA ASP A 130 33.75 1.80 -12.19
C ASP A 130 33.72 1.17 -10.79
N ASN A 131 34.71 1.54 -9.99
CA ASN A 131 34.76 1.28 -8.56
C ASN A 131 33.68 2.14 -7.91
N LEU A 132 32.71 1.51 -7.24
CA LEU A 132 31.71 2.21 -6.45
C LEU A 132 32.37 2.71 -5.16
N ASP A 133 32.81 3.96 -5.20
CA ASP A 133 33.26 4.77 -4.08
C ASP A 133 32.12 4.96 -3.06
N ASP A 134 32.35 4.44 -1.85
CA ASP A 134 31.47 4.54 -0.69
C ASP A 134 31.85 5.82 0.07
N GLY A 135 31.20 6.94 -0.26
CA GLY A 135 31.59 8.28 0.17
C GLY A 135 30.48 9.07 0.88
N LEU A 136 30.23 8.76 2.15
CA LEU A 136 29.51 9.65 3.09
C LEU A 136 30.41 10.82 3.51
N ALA A 137 30.08 12.05 3.10
CA ALA A 137 30.56 13.27 3.77
C ALA A 137 29.63 14.50 3.62
N HIS A 138 29.01 14.85 4.74
CA HIS A 138 28.69 16.18 5.27
C HIS A 138 29.35 17.42 4.61
N MET A 139 28.57 18.49 4.35
CA MET A 139 28.55 19.75 5.15
C MET A 139 27.88 20.96 4.44
N ASN A 140 26.93 21.58 5.15
CA ASN A 140 26.64 23.02 5.37
C ASN A 140 26.59 24.06 4.21
N GLY A 141 25.48 24.81 4.11
CA GLY A 141 25.28 26.03 3.28
C GLY A 141 25.92 27.32 3.88
N PRO A 142 25.45 28.58 3.60
CA PRO A 142 24.31 29.06 2.78
C PRO A 142 24.63 30.27 1.83
N SER A 143 23.74 30.62 0.89
CA SER A 143 23.54 31.97 0.28
C SER A 143 22.49 31.89 -0.86
N SER A 144 21.31 32.50 -0.74
CA SER A 144 20.93 33.88 -1.10
C SER A 144 20.90 34.19 -2.62
N GLN A 145 19.76 34.75 -3.06
CA GLN A 145 19.47 35.55 -4.27
C GLN A 145 18.85 34.87 -5.53
N TYR A 146 17.54 35.14 -5.70
CA TYR A 146 16.86 35.33 -7.00
C TYR A 146 17.45 36.57 -7.72
N PRO A 147 17.44 36.66 -9.07
CA PRO A 147 16.25 37.13 -9.82
C PRO A 147 16.04 36.55 -11.25
N HIS A 148 14.79 36.66 -11.75
CA HIS A 148 14.41 36.54 -13.19
C HIS A 148 15.01 37.70 -14.03
N PRO A 149 15.11 37.63 -15.39
CA PRO A 149 13.96 37.90 -16.28
C PRO A 149 13.92 37.19 -17.67
N SER A 150 12.69 37.04 -18.18
CA SER A 150 12.20 37.23 -19.57
C SER A 150 12.86 36.55 -20.80
N GLY A 151 12.06 35.80 -21.57
CA GLY A 151 12.37 35.43 -22.95
C GLY A 151 11.28 34.60 -23.64
N HIS A 152 10.42 35.28 -24.39
CA HIS A 152 9.35 34.75 -25.26
C HIS A 152 9.97 34.16 -26.54
N THR A 153 9.57 32.97 -26.97
CA THR A 153 9.59 32.56 -28.39
C THR A 153 8.52 31.51 -28.64
N ASP A 154 7.44 31.93 -29.29
CA ASP A 154 6.45 31.08 -29.94
C ASP A 154 7.06 30.48 -31.21
N HIS A 155 6.84 29.19 -31.46
CA HIS A 155 6.96 28.63 -32.80
C HIS A 155 5.85 27.61 -33.06
N SER A 156 4.84 28.07 -33.80
CA SER A 156 3.88 27.27 -34.56
C SER A 156 4.58 26.59 -35.75
N GLY A 157 4.31 25.30 -35.97
CA GLY A 157 4.76 24.56 -37.15
C GLY A 157 3.74 23.50 -37.55
N PHE A 158 2.75 23.90 -38.35
CA PHE A 158 1.89 23.02 -39.13
C PHE A 158 2.72 22.26 -40.17
N GLY A 159 2.52 20.95 -40.30
CA GLY A 159 3.15 20.12 -41.33
C GLY A 159 2.29 18.90 -41.66
N SER A 160 1.45 19.03 -42.67
CA SER A 160 0.65 17.98 -43.29
C SER A 160 1.44 17.26 -44.39
N SER A 161 1.44 15.91 -44.41
CA SER A 161 1.59 15.15 -45.66
C SER A 161 1.00 13.74 -45.56
N SER A 162 0.36 13.37 -46.66
CA SER A 162 -0.54 12.26 -47.00
C SER A 162 0.09 10.86 -47.16
N GLY A 163 -0.72 9.82 -46.87
CA GLY A 163 -0.90 8.50 -47.55
C GLY A 163 0.31 7.56 -47.76
N ASN A 164 0.22 6.22 -47.82
CA ASN A 164 -0.81 5.17 -47.73
C ASN A 164 -0.04 3.80 -47.69
N PRO A 165 -0.66 2.63 -47.91
CA PRO A 165 -1.04 1.59 -46.94
C PRO A 165 -0.06 0.39 -46.85
N GLY A 166 -0.18 -0.42 -45.80
CA GLY A 166 0.51 -1.72 -45.74
C GLY A 166 0.00 -2.57 -44.57
N GLY A 167 -0.75 -3.63 -44.88
CA GLY A 167 -1.34 -4.53 -43.91
C GLY A 167 -0.32 -5.41 -43.18
N GLY A 168 -0.73 -5.91 -42.03
CA GLY A 168 -0.01 -6.92 -41.26
C GLY A 168 -0.83 -7.29 -40.03
N GLY A 169 -1.56 -8.40 -40.11
CA GLY A 169 -2.42 -8.89 -39.05
C GLY A 169 -1.65 -9.34 -37.81
N TYR A 170 -2.16 -8.95 -36.65
CA TYR A 170 -1.70 -9.49 -35.37
C TYR A 170 -2.44 -10.81 -35.08
N GLY A 171 -1.93 -11.90 -35.65
CA GLY A 171 -2.19 -13.24 -35.15
C GLY A 171 -1.05 -13.63 -34.21
N ASN A 172 -1.30 -13.61 -32.90
CA ASN A 172 -0.42 -14.27 -31.95
C ASN A 172 -1.21 -15.33 -31.18
N SER A 173 -1.09 -16.57 -31.65
CA SER A 173 -1.58 -17.77 -31.00
C SER A 173 -0.64 -18.15 -29.86
N ASN A 174 -1.00 -17.78 -28.63
CA ASN A 174 -0.53 -18.46 -27.43
C ASN A 174 -1.73 -19.12 -26.76
N GLY A 175 -1.93 -20.40 -27.10
CA GLY A 175 -2.91 -21.25 -26.46
C GLY A 175 -2.54 -21.52 -25.01
N LEU A 176 -3.29 -20.92 -24.09
CA LEU A 176 -3.46 -21.41 -22.73
C LEU A 176 -4.96 -21.39 -22.43
N ASN A 177 -5.54 -22.58 -22.46
CA ASN A 177 -6.95 -22.85 -22.25
C ASN A 177 -7.22 -22.94 -20.74
N TYR A 178 -7.87 -21.93 -20.15
CA TYR A 178 -8.39 -22.02 -18.78
C TYR A 178 -9.85 -22.45 -18.84
N SER A 179 -10.08 -23.76 -18.77
CA SER A 179 -11.40 -24.35 -18.57
C SER A 179 -11.74 -24.34 -17.08
N ALA A 180 -12.80 -23.60 -16.72
CA ALA A 180 -13.44 -23.68 -15.42
C ALA A 180 -14.37 -24.90 -15.38
N GLY A 181 -14.34 -25.69 -14.29
CA GLY A 181 -15.40 -26.66 -14.03
C GLY A 181 -15.05 -27.82 -13.09
N GLY A 182 -15.45 -27.67 -11.82
CA GLY A 182 -16.06 -28.74 -11.04
C GLY A 182 -15.16 -29.86 -10.49
N SER A 183 -14.84 -29.78 -9.20
CA SER A 183 -14.73 -30.99 -8.38
C SER A 183 -15.22 -30.65 -6.97
N GLY A 184 -16.42 -31.15 -6.67
CA GLY A 184 -16.99 -31.10 -5.33
C GLY A 184 -16.38 -32.19 -4.47
N TYR A 185 -16.16 -31.87 -3.19
CA TYR A 185 -16.08 -32.85 -2.13
C TYR A 185 -16.90 -32.41 -0.93
N ASN A 186 -17.66 -33.38 -0.43
CA ASN A 186 -18.51 -33.38 0.75
C ASN A 186 -17.67 -33.49 2.04
N PHE A 187 -18.30 -32.98 3.11
CA PHE A 187 -17.94 -32.99 4.54
C PHE A 187 -16.92 -31.96 5.00
#